data_AF-A0A7D5G3C3-F1
#
_entry.id   AF-A0A7D5G3C3-F1
#
_cell.length_a   1.000
_cell.length_b   1.000
_cell.length_c   1.000
_cell.angle_alpha   90.00
_cell.angle_beta   90.00
_cell.angle_gamma   90.00
#
_symmetry.space_group_name_H-M   'P 1'
#
loop_
_entity.id
_entity.type
_entity.pdbx_description
1 polymer ?
#
loop_
_entity_poly.entity_id
_entity_poly.type
_entity_poly.pdbx_seq_one_letter_code
_entity_poly.pdbx_strand_id
1 'polypeptide(L)' 'MNMSMTEKIKAGKLFTDMCEGLPEKRLRGKTLMNEFNHSHPSEVEKRVMTPTY' A
#
# COMPACT_ATOMS: atom_id res chain seq x y z
N MET A 1 21.60 13.26 -13.86
CA MET A 1 20.44 12.36 -13.79
C MET A 1 19.37 13.03 -12.94
N ASN A 2 18.10 13.01 -13.36
CA ASN A 2 16.99 13.45 -12.50
C ASN A 2 16.62 12.32 -11.54
N MET A 3 16.40 12.64 -10.26
CA MET A 3 15.94 11.68 -9.25
C MET A 3 14.53 11.18 -9.58
N SER A 4 14.31 9.88 -9.44
CA SER A 4 12.96 9.27 -9.42
C SER A 4 12.14 9.79 -8.22
N MET A 5 10.82 9.63 -8.27
CA MET A 5 9.94 9.95 -7.15
C MET A 5 10.23 9.03 -5.96
N THR A 6 10.52 7.75 -6.20
CA THR A 6 10.94 6.82 -5.14
C THR A 6 12.21 7.29 -4.42
N GLU A 7 13.21 7.81 -5.14
CA GLU A 7 14.41 8.37 -4.53
C GLU A 7 14.14 9.69 -3.80
N LYS A 8 13.24 10.54 -4.30
CA LYS A 8 12.81 11.76 -3.61
C LYS A 8 12.15 11.44 -2.26
N ILE A 9 11.29 10.43 -2.21
CA ILE A 9 10.67 9.95 -0.96
C ILE A 9 11.76 9.51 0.02
N LYS A 10 12.69 8.65 -0.40
CA LYS A 10 13.80 8.17 0.43
C LYS A 10 14.69 9.31 0.94
N ALA A 11 14.85 10.37 0.15
CA ALA A 11 15.66 11.54 0.49
C ALA A 11 14.88 12.65 1.23
N GLY A 12 13.59 12.46 1.56
CA GLY A 12 12.77 13.46 2.26
C GLY A 12 12.44 14.72 1.44
N LYS A 13 12.45 14.63 0.10
CA LYS A 13 12.14 15.75 -0.81
C LYS A 13 10.67 15.75 -1.22
N LEU A 14 10.16 16.90 -1.65
CA LEU A 14 8.83 17.01 -2.27
C LEU A 14 8.72 16.09 -3.49
N PHE A 15 7.58 15.41 -3.62
CA PHE A 15 7.30 14.42 -4.67
C PHE A 15 5.81 14.40 -5.02
N THR A 16 5.46 13.71 -6.12
CA THR A 16 4.10 13.29 -6.44
C THR A 16 4.11 11.80 -6.76
N ASP A 17 2.99 11.10 -6.56
CA ASP A 17 2.94 9.63 -6.53
C ASP A 17 1.97 9.02 -7.55
N MET A 18 1.82 9.67 -8.70
CA MET A 18 0.98 9.23 -9.83
C MET A 18 1.79 8.49 -10.91
N CYS A 19 2.97 7.98 -10.57
CA CYS A 19 3.86 7.24 -11.45
C CYS A 19 4.59 6.10 -10.69
N GLU A 20 5.52 5.40 -11.34
CA GLU A 20 6.40 4.40 -10.71
C GLU A 20 5.67 3.23 -10.01
N GLY A 21 4.44 2.93 -10.43
CA GLY A 21 3.63 1.88 -9.81
C GLY A 21 3.10 2.24 -8.41
N LEU A 22 3.29 3.49 -7.96
CA LEU A 22 2.87 3.93 -6.62
C LEU A 22 1.35 3.93 -6.45
N PRO A 23 0.52 4.36 -7.43
CA PRO A 23 -0.93 4.24 -7.34
C PRO A 23 -1.41 2.80 -7.16
N GLU A 24 -0.83 1.86 -7.90
CA GLU A 24 -1.20 0.44 -7.88
C GLU A 24 -0.81 -0.20 -6.54
N LYS A 25 0.35 0.18 -5.98
CA LYS A 25 0.75 -0.19 -4.62
C LYS A 25 -0.25 0.31 -3.57
N ARG A 26 -0.72 1.56 -3.69
CA ARG A 26 -1.79 2.09 -2.81
C ARG A 26 -3.08 1.31 -2.96
N LEU A 27 -3.49 1.01 -4.19
CA LEU A 27 -4.71 0.26 -4.46
C LEU A 27 -4.66 -1.14 -3.80
N ARG A 28 -3.58 -1.89 -4.03
CA ARG A 28 -3.38 -3.21 -3.40
C ARG A 28 -3.49 -3.14 -1.88
N GLY A 29 -2.81 -2.19 -1.25
CA GLY A 29 -2.88 -2.00 0.20
C GLY A 29 -4.28 -1.61 0.69
N LYS A 30 -4.96 -0.71 -0.02
CA LYS A 30 -6.31 -0.26 0.35
C LYS A 30 -7.38 -1.33 0.15
N THR A 31 -7.22 -2.24 -0.81
CA THR A 31 -8.12 -3.40 -0.96
C THR A 31 -8.05 -4.29 0.28
N LEU A 32 -6.85 -4.69 0.71
CA LEU A 32 -6.66 -5.50 1.92
C LEU A 32 -7.15 -4.78 3.18
N MET A 33 -6.86 -3.48 3.29
CA MET A 33 -7.37 -2.65 4.38
C MET A 33 -8.90 -2.64 4.41
N ASN A 34 -9.55 -2.51 3.25
CA ASN A 34 -11.01 -2.49 3.16
C ASN A 34 -11.63 -3.84 3.59
N GLU A 35 -11.06 -4.95 3.11
CA GLU A 35 -11.48 -6.30 3.50
C GLU A 35 -11.33 -6.53 5.00
N PHE A 36 -10.21 -6.11 5.58
CA PHE A 36 -9.97 -6.21 7.02
C PHE A 36 -10.97 -5.36 7.81
N ASN A 37 -11.15 -4.08 7.45
CA ASN A 37 -12.02 -3.15 8.18
C ASN A 37 -13.48 -3.59 8.20
N HIS A 38 -13.94 -4.24 7.12
CA HIS A 38 -15.33 -4.71 6.99
C HIS A 38 -15.52 -6.19 7.34
N SER A 39 -14.47 -6.89 7.77
CA SER A 39 -14.61 -8.26 8.27
C SER A 39 -15.38 -8.29 9.60
N HIS A 40 -16.13 -9.35 9.85
CA HIS A 40 -16.81 -9.54 11.14
C HIS A 40 -15.76 -9.75 12.25
N PRO A 41 -15.98 -9.27 13.49
CA PRO A 41 -15.00 -9.45 14.58
C PRO A 41 -14.65 -10.91 14.90
N SER A 42 -15.55 -11.85 14.60
CA SER A 42 -15.32 -13.29 14.77
C SER A 42 -14.53 -13.94 13.64
N GLU A 43 -14.26 -13.25 12.53
CA GLU A 43 -13.41 -13.77 11.44
C GLU A 43 -11.92 -13.67 11.84
N VAL A 44 -11.55 -14.26 12.98
CA VAL A 44 -10.21 -14.14 13.57
C VAL A 44 -9.15 -14.62 12.60
N GLU A 45 -9.34 -15.80 11.99
CA GLU A 45 -8.39 -16.42 11.07
C GLU A 45 -8.15 -15.54 9.84
N LYS A 46 -9.22 -14.96 9.28
CA LYS A 46 -9.14 -14.04 8.13
C LYS A 46 -8.41 -12.74 8.49
N ARG A 47 -8.58 -12.26 9.72
CA ARG A 47 -7.91 -11.05 10.23
C ARG A 47 -6.43 -11.25 10.52
N VAL A 48 -5.98 -12.47 10.84
CA VAL A 48 -4.55 -12.79 11.06
C VAL A 48 -3.84 -13.34 9.83
N MET A 49 -4.58 -13.67 8.76
CA MET A 49 -3.98 -14.22 7.55
C MET A 49 -3.06 -13.19 6.89
N THR A 50 -1.75 -13.44 6.95
CA THR A 50 -0.78 -12.73 6.12
C THR A 50 -0.86 -13.25 4.69
N PRO A 51 -1.19 -12.41 3.70
CA PRO A 51 -1.30 -12.90 2.35
C PRO A 51 0.07 -13.30 1.76
N THR A 52 0.16 -14.48 1.16
CA THR A 52 1.37 -14.98 0.49
C THR A 52 1.35 -14.58 -0.99
N TYR A 53 1.78 -13.37 -1.30
CA TYR A 53 2.06 -12.97 -2.69
C TYR A 53 3.26 -12.05 -2.81
#